data_AF-F4RRK0-F1
#
_entry.id   AF-F4RRK0-F1
#
_cell.length_a   1.000
_cell.length_b   1.000
_cell.length_c   1.000
_cell.angle_alpha   90.00
_cell.angle_beta   90.00
_cell.angle_gamma   90.00
#
_symmetry.space_group_name_H-M   'P 1'
#
loop_
_entity.id
_entity.type
_entity.pdbx_description
1 polymer ?
#
loop_
_entity_poly.entity_id
_entity_poly.type
_entity_poly.pdbx_seq_one_letter_code
_entity_poly.pdbx_strand_id
1 'polypeptide(L)'
;MTSYSGSQPQLPENSKLLKNGQIAKSVRAQNRAVARWLPPHHTAYCQAISEFTRYLLDMPDLSLPPPPPTDSELAALPTLSEAAILGHTAVDEILWGVLERWLRGRAEDRAKRMRNPDFYVKKLKNSRRKSLFEYRKKTIKTYLGPDALKYIPSVDCCSDTEDDGGNLFAVGSLWREDIYVEWLHAVDELSIKDVRENEGPRWAAQRLDARRKPSRRVDPLAPVAPSLPAQCYQRRLESSIPFTERYLLANKDSRIESLESLLSRTLRLLR
;
A
#
# COMPACT_ATOMS: atom_id res chain seq x y z
N MET A 1 -9.02 56.87 -5.06
CA MET A 1 -8.30 55.91 -5.90
C MET A 1 -7.19 55.31 -5.06
N THR A 2 -7.42 54.12 -4.52
CA THR A 2 -6.46 53.39 -3.68
C THR A 2 -6.47 51.95 -4.20
N SER A 3 -5.44 51.59 -4.94
CA SER A 3 -5.23 50.26 -5.51
C SER A 3 -4.88 49.28 -4.40
N TYR A 4 -5.74 48.28 -4.18
CA TYR A 4 -5.45 47.14 -3.34
C TYR A 4 -4.48 46.21 -4.08
N SER A 5 -3.20 46.25 -3.71
CA SER A 5 -2.21 45.24 -4.08
C SER A 5 -2.40 44.01 -3.19
N GLY A 6 -3.41 43.19 -3.51
CA GLY A 6 -3.57 41.88 -2.90
C GLY A 6 -2.52 40.92 -3.44
N SER A 7 -1.51 40.61 -2.63
CA SER A 7 -0.56 39.53 -2.90
C SER A 7 -1.34 38.21 -3.03
N GLN A 8 -1.30 37.61 -4.22
CA GLN A 8 -1.83 36.26 -4.41
C GLN A 8 -1.15 35.28 -3.43
N PRO A 9 -1.88 34.35 -2.81
CA PRO A 9 -1.30 33.36 -1.92
C PRO A 9 -0.30 32.50 -2.70
N GLN A 10 1.00 32.69 -2.43
CA GLN A 10 2.04 31.85 -2.98
C GLN A 10 2.03 30.49 -2.28
N LEU A 11 1.85 29.43 -3.08
CA LEU A 11 2.01 28.06 -2.60
C LEU A 11 3.47 27.83 -2.14
N PRO A 12 3.70 27.04 -1.08
CA PRO A 12 5.05 26.75 -0.61
C PRO A 12 5.89 26.12 -1.72
N GLU A 13 7.16 26.50 -1.85
CA GLU A 13 8.11 26.01 -2.88
C GLU A 13 8.22 24.47 -2.93
N ASN A 14 7.82 23.80 -1.85
CA ASN A 14 7.83 22.34 -1.72
C ASN A 14 6.47 21.68 -2.01
N SER A 15 5.55 22.42 -2.64
CA SER A 15 4.20 21.95 -2.96
C SER A 15 4.24 20.84 -4.01
N LYS A 16 3.88 19.61 -3.59
CA LYS A 16 3.76 18.44 -4.47
C LYS A 16 2.57 18.52 -5.45
N LEU A 17 1.87 19.64 -5.49
CA LEU A 17 0.78 19.90 -6.45
C LEU A 17 1.30 19.99 -7.88
N LEU A 18 2.54 20.45 -8.06
CA LEU A 18 3.18 20.62 -9.35
C LEU A 18 4.25 19.54 -9.55
N LYS A 19 4.12 18.75 -10.61
CA LYS A 19 5.21 17.89 -11.12
C LYS A 19 5.68 18.53 -12.43
N ASN A 20 6.90 19.07 -12.43
CA ASN A 20 7.48 19.81 -13.56
C ASN A 20 6.64 21.03 -13.99
N GLY A 21 6.17 21.85 -13.04
CA GLY A 21 5.38 23.05 -13.34
C GLY A 21 3.95 22.77 -13.86
N GLN A 22 3.52 21.50 -13.91
CA GLN A 22 2.16 21.11 -14.30
C GLN A 22 1.42 20.50 -13.11
N ILE A 23 0.12 20.79 -12.99
CA ILE A 23 -0.77 20.18 -12.01
C ILE A 23 -0.72 18.65 -12.17
N ALA A 24 -0.47 17.94 -11.07
CA ALA A 24 -0.34 16.48 -11.11
C ALA A 24 -1.59 15.82 -11.73
N LYS A 25 -1.41 15.06 -12.82
CA LYS A 25 -2.53 14.51 -13.62
C LYS A 25 -3.38 13.45 -12.92
N SER A 26 -2.85 12.78 -11.89
CA SER A 26 -3.59 11.73 -11.18
C SER A 26 -4.25 12.27 -9.91
N VAL A 27 -5.52 11.94 -9.69
CA VAL A 27 -6.27 12.24 -8.46
C VAL A 27 -5.49 11.82 -7.20
N ARG A 28 -4.77 10.68 -7.26
CA ARG A 28 -3.93 10.20 -6.16
C ARG A 28 -2.78 11.15 -5.79
N ALA A 29 -2.14 11.76 -6.79
CA ALA A 29 -1.05 12.71 -6.58
C ALA A 29 -1.58 14.05 -6.05
N GLN A 30 -2.71 14.51 -6.57
CA GLN A 30 -3.41 15.70 -6.07
C GLN A 30 -3.84 15.51 -4.61
N ASN A 31 -4.45 14.37 -4.27
CA ASN A 31 -4.86 14.04 -2.89
C ASN A 31 -3.66 13.98 -1.94
N ARG A 32 -2.53 13.42 -2.38
CA ARG A 32 -1.30 13.39 -1.56
C ARG A 32 -0.73 14.79 -1.30
N ALA A 33 -0.90 15.72 -2.25
CA ALA A 33 -0.37 17.06 -2.11
C ALA A 33 -1.16 17.91 -1.09
N VAL A 34 -2.48 17.68 -0.98
CA VAL A 34 -3.34 18.35 0.00
C VAL A 34 -3.56 17.54 1.29
N ALA A 35 -3.00 16.33 1.39
CA ALA A 35 -3.21 15.45 2.55
C ALA A 35 -2.79 16.07 3.89
N ARG A 36 -1.90 17.08 3.88
CA ARG A 36 -1.49 17.83 5.08
C ARG A 36 -2.52 18.88 5.52
N TRP A 37 -3.44 19.26 4.64
CA TRP A 37 -4.51 20.24 4.90
C TRP A 37 -5.83 19.56 5.26
N LEU A 38 -5.92 18.25 5.05
CA LEU A 38 -7.10 17.47 5.40
C LEU A 38 -6.99 16.97 6.83
N PRO A 39 -8.11 16.96 7.59
CA PRO A 39 -8.17 16.25 8.84
C PRO A 39 -7.80 14.77 8.62
N PRO A 40 -7.16 14.10 9.60
CA PRO A 40 -6.89 12.69 9.49
C PRO A 40 -8.15 11.87 9.18
N HIS A 41 -8.03 10.86 8.31
CA HIS A 41 -9.16 10.05 7.83
C HIS A 41 -9.96 9.33 8.91
N HIS A 42 -9.42 9.20 10.12
CA HIS A 42 -10.04 8.57 11.28
C HIS A 42 -10.76 9.58 12.20
N THR A 43 -10.80 10.86 11.84
CA THR A 43 -11.57 11.86 12.60
C THR A 43 -13.07 11.65 12.40
N ALA A 44 -13.86 11.97 13.44
CA ALA A 44 -15.32 11.88 13.41
C ALA A 44 -15.94 12.67 12.24
N TYR A 45 -15.37 13.83 11.90
CA TYR A 45 -15.78 14.64 10.75
C TYR A 45 -15.61 13.90 9.41
N CYS A 46 -14.43 13.32 9.16
CA CYS A 46 -14.18 12.55 7.93
C CYS A 46 -15.03 11.27 7.85
N GLN A 47 -15.32 10.64 8.99
CA GLN A 47 -16.21 9.49 9.08
C GLN A 47 -17.65 9.88 8.74
N ALA A 48 -18.18 10.94 9.35
CA ALA A 48 -19.53 11.45 9.11
C ALA A 48 -19.73 11.85 7.63
N ILE A 49 -18.79 12.57 7.02
CA ILE A 49 -18.85 12.89 5.58
C ILE A 49 -18.81 11.62 4.73
N SER A 50 -17.92 10.68 5.07
CA SER A 50 -17.82 9.42 4.33
C SER A 50 -19.09 8.57 4.45
N GLU A 51 -19.77 8.58 5.58
CA GLU A 51 -21.01 7.85 5.82
C GLU A 51 -22.19 8.50 5.12
N PHE A 52 -22.37 9.81 5.29
CA PHE A 52 -23.38 10.58 4.58
C PHE A 52 -23.26 10.44 3.07
N THR A 53 -22.05 10.44 2.54
CA THR A 53 -21.85 10.27 1.10
C THR A 53 -22.04 8.82 0.64
N ARG A 54 -21.75 7.82 1.48
CA ARG A 54 -22.10 6.42 1.18
C ARG A 54 -23.61 6.23 1.14
N TYR A 55 -24.32 6.87 2.07
CA TYR A 55 -25.79 6.90 2.12
C TYR A 55 -26.36 7.52 0.84
N LEU A 56 -25.89 8.71 0.43
CA LEU A 56 -26.35 9.35 -0.82
C LEU A 56 -26.07 8.56 -2.09
N LEU A 57 -25.04 7.70 -2.07
CA LEU A 57 -24.62 6.89 -3.22
C LEU A 57 -25.20 5.46 -3.19
N ASP A 58 -26.11 5.17 -2.27
CA ASP A 58 -26.78 3.87 -2.09
C ASP A 58 -25.78 2.68 -2.05
N MET A 59 -24.73 2.85 -1.24
CA MET A 59 -23.68 1.83 -1.07
C MET A 59 -24.04 0.88 0.10
N PRO A 60 -24.18 -0.44 -0.12
CA PRO A 60 -24.87 -1.35 0.79
C PRO A 60 -24.08 -1.88 2.02
N ASP A 61 -22.88 -1.37 2.33
CA ASP A 61 -22.06 -1.93 3.43
C ASP A 61 -22.17 -1.14 4.75
N LEU A 62 -23.10 -1.60 5.60
CA LEU A 62 -23.13 -1.72 7.06
C LEU A 62 -22.35 -0.71 7.95
N SER A 63 -23.07 0.27 8.47
CA SER A 63 -23.51 0.40 9.87
C SER A 63 -24.63 1.44 9.86
N LEU A 64 -25.67 1.27 10.68
CA LEU A 64 -26.71 2.31 10.82
C LEU A 64 -26.02 3.67 10.99
N PRO A 65 -26.48 4.73 10.30
CA PRO A 65 -25.94 6.06 10.54
C PRO A 65 -25.98 6.34 12.05
N PRO A 66 -25.01 7.08 12.62
CA PRO A 66 -25.10 7.48 14.01
C PRO A 66 -26.50 8.06 14.26
N PRO A 67 -27.11 7.77 15.42
CA PRO A 67 -28.43 8.28 15.72
C PRO A 67 -28.44 9.80 15.51
N PRO A 68 -29.55 10.36 14.99
CA PRO A 68 -29.64 11.79 14.78
C PRO A 68 -29.30 12.54 16.07
N PRO A 69 -28.63 13.70 15.97
CA PRO A 69 -28.28 14.48 17.15
C PRO A 69 -29.53 14.78 17.96
N THR A 70 -29.42 14.59 19.26
CA THR A 70 -30.48 14.88 20.23
C THR A 70 -30.78 16.38 20.27
N ASP A 71 -32.00 16.77 20.67
CA ASP A 71 -32.40 18.18 20.77
C ASP A 71 -31.46 18.99 21.69
N SER A 72 -30.87 18.35 22.70
CA SER A 72 -29.84 18.92 23.56
C SER A 72 -28.51 19.18 22.85
N GLU A 73 -28.12 18.33 21.90
CA GLU A 73 -26.91 18.52 21.08
C GLU A 73 -27.10 19.60 20.03
N LEU A 74 -28.31 19.69 19.46
CA LEU A 74 -28.70 20.77 18.54
C LEU A 74 -28.75 22.13 19.25
N ALA A 75 -29.22 22.16 20.50
CA ALA A 75 -29.24 23.37 21.33
C ALA A 75 -27.85 23.85 21.75
N ALA A 76 -26.83 22.98 21.70
CA ALA A 76 -25.44 23.33 22.01
C ALA A 76 -24.66 23.87 20.80
N LEU A 77 -25.25 23.85 19.59
CA LEU A 77 -24.60 24.39 18.41
C LEU A 77 -24.57 25.93 18.48
N PRO A 78 -23.42 26.56 18.18
CA PRO A 78 -23.33 28.01 18.15
C PRO A 78 -24.27 28.57 17.08
N THR A 79 -25.04 29.59 17.44
CA THR A 79 -25.86 30.35 16.49
C THR A 79 -24.91 31.13 15.56
N LEU A 80 -24.68 30.58 14.38
CA LEU A 80 -23.86 31.24 13.37
C LEU A 80 -24.66 32.40 12.76
N SER A 81 -24.08 33.60 12.77
CA SER A 81 -24.69 34.76 12.10
C SER A 81 -24.59 34.63 10.59
N GLU A 82 -25.54 35.22 9.86
CA GLU A 82 -25.55 35.24 8.39
C GLU A 82 -24.24 35.82 7.81
N ALA A 83 -23.65 36.80 8.50
CA ALA A 83 -22.34 37.35 8.17
C ALA A 83 -21.16 36.38 8.42
N ALA A 84 -21.24 35.53 9.44
CA ALA A 84 -20.24 34.48 9.69
C ALA A 84 -20.34 33.35 8.65
N ILE A 85 -21.55 33.01 8.20
CA ILE A 85 -21.79 32.03 7.14
C ILE A 85 -21.27 32.55 5.79
N LEU A 86 -21.54 33.80 5.45
CA LEU A 86 -21.14 34.41 4.17
C LEU A 86 -19.69 34.90 4.14
N GLY A 87 -19.04 35.09 5.30
CA GLY A 87 -17.65 35.55 5.43
C GLY A 87 -16.59 34.45 5.22
N HIS A 88 -16.99 33.18 5.12
CA HIS A 88 -16.11 32.01 5.00
C HIS A 88 -15.92 31.50 3.57
N THR A 89 -15.91 32.39 2.57
CA THR A 89 -15.73 32.02 1.15
C THR A 89 -14.51 31.13 0.89
N ALA A 90 -13.38 31.38 1.57
CA ALA A 90 -12.19 30.57 1.43
C ALA A 90 -12.30 29.16 2.06
N VAL A 91 -13.07 28.98 3.14
CA VAL A 91 -13.27 27.68 3.79
C VAL A 91 -14.28 26.86 2.99
N ASP A 92 -15.32 27.49 2.47
CA ASP A 92 -16.33 26.86 1.60
C ASP A 92 -15.73 26.41 0.27
N GLU A 93 -14.86 27.21 -0.35
CA GLU A 93 -14.15 26.82 -1.59
C GLU A 93 -13.18 25.64 -1.36
N ILE A 94 -12.49 25.62 -0.22
CA ILE A 94 -11.60 24.50 0.15
C ILE A 94 -12.43 23.24 0.44
N LEU A 95 -13.50 23.35 1.23
CA LEU A 95 -14.38 22.23 1.55
C LEU A 95 -15.04 21.68 0.29
N TRP A 96 -15.60 22.54 -0.55
CA TRP A 96 -16.20 22.17 -1.83
C TRP A 96 -15.18 21.54 -2.76
N GLY A 97 -13.98 22.11 -2.88
CA GLY A 97 -12.90 21.55 -3.69
C GLY A 97 -12.43 20.17 -3.20
N VAL A 98 -12.45 19.93 -1.88
CA VAL A 98 -12.15 18.62 -1.27
C VAL A 98 -13.27 17.63 -1.57
N LEU A 99 -14.53 18.04 -1.40
CA LEU A 99 -15.71 17.21 -1.60
C LEU A 99 -15.85 16.81 -3.07
N GLU A 100 -15.71 17.77 -3.99
CA GLU A 100 -15.72 17.55 -5.43
C GLU A 100 -14.60 16.60 -5.87
N ARG A 101 -13.37 16.78 -5.38
CA ARG A 101 -12.26 15.90 -5.71
C ARG A 101 -12.45 14.49 -5.16
N TRP A 102 -13.04 14.36 -3.97
CA TRP A 102 -13.39 13.07 -3.39
C TRP A 102 -14.46 12.37 -4.22
N LEU A 103 -15.55 13.08 -4.58
CA LEU A 103 -16.62 12.57 -5.43
C LEU A 103 -16.10 12.13 -6.81
N ARG A 104 -15.27 12.95 -7.46
CA ARG A 104 -14.60 12.60 -8.73
C ARG A 104 -13.72 11.37 -8.58
N GLY A 105 -12.92 11.29 -7.52
CA GLY A 105 -12.09 10.11 -7.23
C GLY A 105 -12.91 8.84 -7.02
N ARG A 106 -14.07 8.94 -6.35
CA ARG A 106 -15.00 7.82 -6.16
C ARG A 106 -15.70 7.42 -7.45
N ALA A 107 -16.10 8.39 -8.28
CA ALA A 107 -16.67 8.14 -9.60
C ALA A 107 -15.66 7.43 -10.52
N GLU A 108 -14.39 7.85 -10.51
CA GLU A 108 -13.31 7.16 -11.23
C GLU A 108 -13.07 5.74 -10.72
N ASP A 109 -13.02 5.54 -9.40
CA ASP A 109 -12.89 4.22 -8.80
C ASP A 109 -14.08 3.32 -9.19
N ARG A 110 -15.30 3.85 -9.17
CA ARG A 110 -16.50 3.14 -9.63
C ARG A 110 -16.40 2.81 -11.11
N ALA A 111 -16.01 3.74 -11.96
CA ALA A 111 -15.82 3.50 -13.39
C ALA A 111 -14.75 2.42 -13.65
N LYS A 112 -13.63 2.43 -12.90
CA LYS A 112 -12.59 1.39 -12.98
C LYS A 112 -13.12 0.02 -12.53
N ARG A 113 -13.95 -0.04 -11.48
CA ARG A 113 -14.63 -1.28 -11.05
C ARG A 113 -15.58 -1.80 -12.11
N MET A 114 -16.42 -0.94 -12.68
CA MET A 114 -17.39 -1.32 -13.73
C MET A 114 -16.70 -1.85 -14.99
N ARG A 115 -15.51 -1.33 -15.32
CA ARG A 115 -14.72 -1.79 -16.49
C ARG A 115 -13.88 -3.04 -16.22
N ASN A 116 -13.62 -3.38 -14.96
CA ASN A 116 -12.77 -4.49 -14.59
C ASN A 116 -13.38 -5.27 -13.41
N PRO A 117 -14.07 -6.40 -13.68
CA PRO A 117 -14.71 -7.19 -12.63
C PRO A 117 -13.70 -7.71 -11.59
N ASP A 118 -12.43 -7.90 -11.98
CA ASP A 118 -11.37 -8.42 -11.12
C ASP A 118 -10.61 -7.33 -10.34
N PHE A 119 -11.05 -6.07 -10.41
CA PHE A 119 -10.34 -4.94 -9.80
C PHE A 119 -10.05 -5.17 -8.30
N TYR A 120 -11.04 -5.67 -7.55
CA TYR A 120 -10.89 -5.93 -6.12
C TYR A 120 -9.91 -7.06 -5.84
N VAL A 121 -9.99 -8.15 -6.61
CA VAL A 121 -9.07 -9.28 -6.50
C VAL A 121 -7.64 -8.81 -6.75
N LYS A 122 -7.40 -8.03 -7.81
CA LYS A 122 -6.08 -7.48 -8.13
C LYS A 122 -5.58 -6.51 -7.07
N LYS A 123 -6.44 -5.63 -6.56
CA LYS A 123 -6.10 -4.68 -5.48
C LYS A 123 -5.71 -5.41 -4.20
N LEU A 124 -6.46 -6.45 -3.82
CA LEU A 124 -6.21 -7.27 -2.65
C LEU A 124 -4.89 -8.05 -2.77
N LYS A 125 -4.65 -8.70 -3.93
CA LYS A 125 -3.38 -9.38 -4.23
C LYS A 125 -2.19 -8.43 -4.09
N ASN A 126 -2.26 -7.25 -4.70
CA ASN A 126 -1.21 -6.23 -4.60
C ASN A 126 -0.99 -5.75 -3.17
N SER A 127 -2.07 -5.57 -2.39
CA SER A 127 -1.98 -5.18 -0.98
C SER A 127 -1.27 -6.24 -0.14
N ARG A 128 -1.65 -7.52 -0.32
CA ARG A 128 -1.04 -8.66 0.37
C ARG A 128 0.44 -8.80 0.03
N ARG A 129 0.79 -8.69 -1.26
CA ARG A 129 2.19 -8.73 -1.73
C ARG A 129 3.02 -7.61 -1.09
N LYS A 130 2.46 -6.40 -1.01
CA LYS A 130 3.10 -5.27 -0.35
C LYS A 130 3.31 -5.50 1.14
N SER A 131 2.32 -6.02 1.85
CA SER A 131 2.47 -6.35 3.28
C SER A 131 3.62 -7.33 3.51
N LEU A 132 3.68 -8.43 2.75
CA LEU A 132 4.78 -9.40 2.82
C LEU A 132 6.14 -8.75 2.55
N PHE A 133 6.22 -7.89 1.54
CA PHE A 133 7.44 -7.18 1.21
C PHE A 133 7.92 -6.33 2.39
N GLU A 134 7.04 -5.54 3.01
CA GLU A 134 7.42 -4.70 4.15
C GLU A 134 7.84 -5.55 5.37
N TYR A 135 7.17 -6.68 5.62
CA TYR A 135 7.52 -7.61 6.68
C TYR A 135 8.94 -8.16 6.50
N ARG A 136 9.20 -8.75 5.33
CA ARG A 136 10.52 -9.32 4.99
C ARG A 136 11.59 -8.25 5.01
N LYS A 137 11.32 -7.08 4.43
CA LYS A 137 12.26 -5.95 4.40
C LYS A 137 12.62 -5.48 5.82
N LYS A 138 11.63 -5.37 6.72
CA LYS A 138 11.86 -5.04 8.13
C LYS A 138 12.74 -6.10 8.78
N THR A 139 12.37 -7.37 8.68
CA THR A 139 13.11 -8.49 9.30
C THR A 139 14.54 -8.59 8.78
N ILE A 140 14.74 -8.55 7.46
CA ILE A 140 16.07 -8.60 6.85
C ILE A 140 16.93 -7.43 7.35
N LYS A 141 16.38 -6.21 7.36
CA LYS A 141 17.10 -5.03 7.83
C LYS A 141 17.51 -5.16 9.30
N THR A 142 16.63 -5.69 10.15
CA THR A 142 16.87 -5.84 11.59
C THR A 142 17.90 -6.93 11.90
N TYR A 143 17.80 -8.09 11.24
CA TYR A 143 18.51 -9.30 11.68
C TYR A 143 19.64 -9.76 10.74
N LEU A 144 19.55 -9.45 9.44
CA LEU A 144 20.47 -9.95 8.43
C LEU A 144 21.37 -8.86 7.81
N GLY A 145 21.06 -7.60 8.12
CA GLY A 145 21.83 -6.44 7.69
C GLY A 145 21.37 -5.84 6.34
N PRO A 146 21.88 -4.64 5.99
CA PRO A 146 21.47 -3.93 4.78
C PRO A 146 21.89 -4.63 3.48
N ASP A 147 23.00 -5.39 3.49
CA ASP A 147 23.47 -6.10 2.29
C ASP A 147 22.49 -7.20 1.86
N ALA A 148 21.83 -7.85 2.80
CA ALA A 148 20.82 -8.86 2.52
C ALA A 148 19.56 -8.28 1.85
N LEU A 149 19.34 -6.95 1.89
CA LEU A 149 18.23 -6.32 1.16
C LEU A 149 18.37 -6.41 -0.37
N LYS A 150 19.58 -6.71 -0.88
CA LYS A 150 19.81 -6.98 -2.31
C LYS A 150 19.03 -8.19 -2.81
N TYR A 151 18.59 -9.07 -1.90
CA TYR A 151 17.74 -10.23 -2.19
C TYR A 151 16.24 -9.93 -2.17
N ILE A 152 15.85 -8.69 -1.87
CA ILE A 152 14.45 -8.24 -1.92
C ILE A 152 14.34 -6.79 -2.45
N PRO A 153 14.82 -6.49 -3.67
CA PRO A 153 14.83 -5.14 -4.22
C PRO A 153 13.44 -4.57 -4.48
N SER A 154 12.44 -5.41 -4.76
CA SER A 154 11.10 -4.99 -5.14
C SER A 154 10.00 -5.87 -4.55
N VAL A 155 8.76 -5.35 -4.58
CA VAL A 155 7.56 -6.06 -4.13
C VAL A 155 7.31 -7.34 -4.97
N ASP A 156 7.81 -7.40 -6.19
CA ASP A 156 7.66 -8.56 -7.08
C ASP A 156 8.52 -9.77 -6.65
N CYS A 157 9.45 -9.57 -5.71
CA CYS A 157 10.15 -10.67 -5.03
C CYS A 157 9.23 -11.50 -4.14
N CYS A 158 8.07 -10.94 -3.76
CA CYS A 158 7.09 -11.63 -2.93
C CYS A 158 6.05 -12.33 -3.82
N SER A 159 5.72 -13.57 -3.49
CA SER A 159 4.67 -14.30 -4.21
C SER A 159 3.30 -13.70 -3.93
N ASP A 160 2.38 -13.86 -4.89
CA ASP A 160 0.98 -13.59 -4.65
C ASP A 160 0.39 -14.53 -3.58
N THR A 161 -0.80 -14.15 -3.10
CA THR A 161 -1.55 -14.93 -2.12
C THR A 161 -2.98 -15.09 -2.58
N GLU A 162 -3.39 -16.34 -2.76
CA GLU A 162 -4.74 -16.72 -3.15
C GLU A 162 -5.59 -17.02 -1.93
N ASP A 163 -6.89 -16.78 -2.08
CA ASP A 163 -7.90 -17.04 -1.07
C ASP A 163 -8.82 -18.14 -1.58
N ASP A 164 -8.85 -19.25 -0.88
CA ASP A 164 -9.69 -20.41 -1.19
C ASP A 164 -10.55 -20.70 0.04
N GLY A 165 -11.72 -20.05 0.09
CA GLY A 165 -12.68 -20.17 1.19
C GLY A 165 -12.10 -19.74 2.55
N GLY A 166 -11.30 -18.67 2.60
CA GLY A 166 -10.66 -18.17 3.82
C GLY A 166 -9.29 -18.78 4.11
N ASN A 167 -8.87 -19.80 3.35
CA ASN A 167 -7.51 -20.33 3.40
C ASN A 167 -6.61 -19.54 2.47
N LEU A 168 -5.50 -19.04 3.01
CA LEU A 168 -4.53 -18.27 2.25
C LEU A 168 -3.42 -19.18 1.74
N PHE A 169 -3.23 -19.26 0.43
CA PHE A 169 -2.16 -20.04 -0.19
C PHE A 169 -1.15 -19.12 -0.87
N ALA A 170 0.14 -19.39 -0.69
CA ALA A 170 1.17 -18.79 -1.53
C ALA A 170 1.00 -19.26 -2.98
N VAL A 171 1.33 -18.40 -3.94
CA VAL A 171 1.41 -18.77 -5.35
C VAL A 171 2.87 -18.97 -5.72
N GLY A 172 3.23 -20.18 -6.18
CA GLY A 172 4.60 -20.46 -6.63
C GLY A 172 4.95 -19.63 -7.87
N SER A 173 6.23 -19.36 -8.08
CA SER A 173 6.72 -18.67 -9.27
C SER A 173 7.78 -19.53 -9.94
N LEU A 174 7.64 -19.81 -11.23
CA LEU A 174 8.58 -20.67 -11.97
C LEU A 174 10.00 -20.11 -12.03
N TRP A 175 10.17 -18.80 -11.86
CA TRP A 175 11.48 -18.19 -11.98
C TRP A 175 12.37 -18.37 -10.74
N ARG A 176 11.84 -18.78 -9.58
CA ARG A 176 12.60 -18.84 -8.32
C ARG A 176 13.33 -20.16 -8.17
N GLU A 177 14.62 -20.11 -7.83
CA GLU A 177 15.35 -21.28 -7.34
C GLU A 177 14.81 -21.75 -5.99
N ASP A 178 14.86 -23.05 -5.74
CA ASP A 178 14.29 -23.66 -4.53
C ASP A 178 14.93 -23.11 -3.26
N ILE A 179 16.25 -22.92 -3.27
CA ILE A 179 16.99 -22.34 -2.14
C ILE A 179 16.57 -20.87 -1.84
N TYR A 180 16.16 -20.12 -2.87
CA TYR A 180 15.64 -18.77 -2.68
C TYR A 180 14.26 -18.79 -2.05
N VAL A 181 13.41 -19.75 -2.45
CA VAL A 181 12.11 -20.00 -1.83
C VAL A 181 12.28 -20.38 -0.36
N GLU A 182 13.19 -21.30 -0.05
CA GLU A 182 13.51 -21.72 1.32
C GLU A 182 14.00 -20.55 2.18
N TRP A 183 14.92 -19.74 1.66
CA TRP A 183 15.38 -18.54 2.37
C TRP A 183 14.25 -17.55 2.65
N LEU A 184 13.37 -17.30 1.69
CA LEU A 184 12.21 -16.43 1.89
C LEU A 184 11.26 -16.97 2.98
N HIS A 185 11.10 -18.29 3.08
CA HIS A 185 10.32 -18.92 4.15
C HIS A 185 11.00 -18.77 5.52
N ALA A 186 12.31 -18.97 5.60
CA ALA A 186 13.06 -18.75 6.84
C ALA A 186 12.97 -17.28 7.31
N VAL A 187 12.96 -16.31 6.39
CA VAL A 187 12.73 -14.90 6.72
C VAL A 187 11.30 -14.66 7.22
N ASP A 188 10.29 -15.29 6.62
CA ASP A 188 8.90 -15.21 7.09
C ASP A 188 8.78 -15.77 8.51
N GLU A 189 9.38 -16.93 8.79
CA GLU A 189 9.41 -17.52 10.14
C GLU A 189 10.11 -16.61 11.15
N LEU A 190 11.22 -15.98 10.77
CA LEU A 190 11.94 -15.06 11.65
C LEU A 190 11.10 -13.80 11.92
N SER A 191 10.35 -13.33 10.92
CA SER A 191 9.42 -12.22 11.07
C SER A 191 8.27 -12.55 12.03
N ILE A 192 7.77 -13.78 11.99
CA ILE A 192 6.73 -14.28 12.89
C ILE A 192 7.28 -14.43 14.31
N LYS A 193 8.50 -14.96 14.47
CA LYS A 193 9.21 -15.07 15.76
C LYS A 193 9.38 -13.69 16.41
N ASP A 194 9.89 -12.71 15.66
CA ASP A 194 10.04 -11.31 16.11
C ASP A 194 8.73 -10.72 16.64
N VAL A 195 7.64 -10.83 15.89
CA VAL A 195 6.34 -10.30 16.35
C VAL A 195 5.77 -11.11 17.51
N ARG A 196 5.99 -12.42 17.55
CA ARG A 196 5.55 -13.26 18.67
C ARG A 196 6.24 -12.85 19.97
N GLU A 197 7.53 -12.52 19.92
CA GLU A 197 8.33 -12.10 21.06
C GLU A 197 8.00 -10.66 21.50
N ASN A 198 7.79 -9.75 20.54
CA ASN A 198 7.62 -8.32 20.84
C ASN A 198 6.16 -7.89 21.06
N GLU A 199 5.21 -8.45 20.31
CA GLU A 199 3.79 -8.07 20.36
C GLU A 199 2.92 -9.18 20.96
N GLY A 200 3.39 -10.42 20.93
CA GLY A 200 2.74 -11.58 21.52
C GLY A 200 2.16 -12.56 20.49
N PRO A 201 1.77 -13.77 20.94
CA PRO A 201 1.39 -14.88 20.07
C PRO A 201 0.12 -14.62 19.25
N ARG A 202 -0.84 -13.86 19.81
CA ARG A 202 -2.08 -13.51 19.11
C ARG A 202 -1.81 -12.66 17.88
N TRP A 203 -0.94 -11.65 18.00
CA TRP A 203 -0.58 -10.77 16.89
C TRP A 203 0.18 -11.52 15.81
N ALA A 204 1.15 -12.35 16.21
CA ALA A 204 1.89 -13.21 15.30
C ALA A 204 0.96 -14.11 14.47
N ALA A 205 -0.02 -14.77 15.09
CA ALA A 205 -0.96 -15.66 14.42
C ALA A 205 -1.92 -14.94 13.43
N GLN A 206 -2.17 -13.65 13.62
CA GLN A 206 -3.04 -12.87 12.73
C GLN A 206 -2.32 -12.37 11.47
N ARG A 207 -0.98 -12.41 11.45
CA ARG A 207 -0.20 -11.91 10.33
C ARG A 207 -0.42 -12.71 9.06
N LEU A 208 -0.24 -12.03 7.92
CA LEU A 208 -0.43 -12.63 6.61
C LEU A 208 0.53 -13.79 6.34
N ASP A 209 1.81 -13.64 6.65
CA ASP A 209 2.83 -14.69 6.50
C ASP A 209 2.56 -15.91 7.39
N ALA A 210 2.11 -15.71 8.64
CA ALA A 210 1.74 -16.81 9.54
C ALA A 210 0.50 -17.60 9.07
N ARG A 211 -0.43 -16.93 8.38
CA ARG A 211 -1.67 -17.55 7.89
C ARG A 211 -1.53 -18.21 6.53
N ARG A 212 -0.44 -17.95 5.80
CA ARG A 212 -0.21 -18.49 4.46
C ARG A 212 0.25 -19.93 4.54
N LYS A 213 -0.38 -20.76 3.72
CA LYS A 213 0.01 -22.15 3.48
C LYS A 213 0.94 -22.24 2.27
N PRO A 214 1.74 -23.33 2.18
CA PRO A 214 2.59 -23.59 1.02
C PRO A 214 1.80 -23.59 -0.29
N SER A 215 2.49 -23.28 -1.39
CA SER A 215 1.84 -23.18 -2.69
C SER A 215 1.32 -24.52 -3.20
N ARG A 216 0.07 -24.54 -3.67
CA ARG A 216 -0.53 -25.68 -4.36
C ARG A 216 -0.33 -25.64 -5.87
N ARG A 217 -0.10 -24.44 -6.41
CA ARG A 217 0.07 -24.19 -7.83
C ARG A 217 1.21 -23.21 -8.07
N VAL A 218 1.73 -23.27 -9.29
CA VAL A 218 2.75 -22.36 -9.79
C VAL A 218 2.11 -21.48 -10.85
N ASP A 219 2.35 -20.18 -10.77
CA ASP A 219 1.96 -19.23 -11.81
C ASP A 219 3.11 -19.09 -12.82
N PRO A 220 2.95 -19.58 -14.06
CA PRO A 220 3.96 -19.45 -15.10
C PRO A 220 4.10 -18.02 -15.62
N LEU A 221 3.11 -17.16 -15.37
CA LEU A 221 3.08 -15.76 -15.78
C LEU A 221 3.44 -14.80 -14.64
N ALA A 222 3.95 -15.33 -13.52
CA ALA A 222 4.36 -14.52 -12.39
C ALA A 222 5.45 -13.52 -12.82
N PRO A 223 5.34 -12.23 -12.44
CA PRO A 223 6.34 -11.24 -12.79
C PRO A 223 7.70 -11.65 -12.23
N VAL A 224 8.72 -11.63 -13.09
CA VAL A 224 10.10 -11.87 -12.68
C VAL A 224 10.64 -10.60 -12.03
N ALA A 225 11.09 -10.71 -10.78
CA ALA A 225 11.66 -9.56 -10.09
C ALA A 225 13.02 -9.22 -10.69
N PRO A 226 13.26 -7.98 -11.13
CA PRO A 226 14.55 -7.59 -11.68
C PRO A 226 15.59 -7.32 -10.58
N SER A 227 16.86 -7.29 -10.98
CA SER A 227 18.00 -6.92 -10.12
C SER A 227 18.23 -7.81 -8.91
N LEU A 228 17.77 -9.07 -8.95
CA LEU A 228 18.18 -10.09 -7.99
C LEU A 228 19.54 -10.71 -8.37
N PRO A 229 20.28 -11.25 -7.39
CA PRO A 229 21.46 -12.09 -7.67
C PRO A 229 21.10 -13.30 -8.54
N ALA A 230 22.01 -13.72 -9.43
CA ALA A 230 21.78 -14.80 -10.39
C ALA A 230 21.28 -16.10 -9.72
N GLN A 231 21.84 -16.45 -8.56
CA GLN A 231 21.44 -17.61 -7.76
C GLN A 231 19.98 -17.62 -7.27
N CYS A 232 19.23 -16.53 -7.45
CA CYS A 232 17.79 -16.49 -7.14
C CYS A 232 16.92 -16.99 -8.30
N TYR A 233 17.46 -17.05 -9.52
CA TYR A 233 16.72 -17.40 -10.73
C TYR A 233 16.94 -18.85 -11.15
N GLN A 234 15.87 -19.53 -11.56
CA GLN A 234 15.98 -20.89 -12.09
C GLN A 234 16.91 -20.92 -13.31
N ARG A 235 17.88 -21.83 -13.33
CA ARG A 235 18.80 -22.00 -14.49
C ARG A 235 18.07 -22.19 -15.82
N ARG A 236 16.91 -22.86 -15.79
CA ARG A 236 16.07 -23.09 -16.98
C ARG A 236 15.50 -21.79 -17.54
N LEU A 237 15.10 -20.88 -16.66
CA LEU A 237 14.59 -19.57 -17.04
C LEU A 237 15.70 -18.72 -17.66
N GLU A 238 16.88 -18.67 -17.03
CA GLU A 238 18.04 -17.94 -17.58
C GLU A 238 18.33 -18.39 -19.01
N SER A 239 18.25 -19.69 -19.28
CA SER A 239 18.48 -20.26 -20.61
C SER A 239 17.43 -19.85 -21.64
N SER A 240 16.16 -19.67 -21.23
CA SER A 240 15.04 -19.30 -22.11
C SER A 240 14.94 -17.81 -22.45
N ILE A 241 15.58 -16.94 -21.65
CA ILE A 241 15.46 -15.49 -21.80
C ILE A 241 16.53 -14.97 -22.78
N PRO A 242 16.21 -14.02 -23.69
CA PRO A 242 17.18 -13.41 -24.60
C PRO A 242 18.35 -12.75 -23.86
N PHE A 243 19.54 -12.75 -24.48
CA PHE A 243 20.76 -12.21 -23.87
C PHE A 243 20.62 -10.76 -23.35
N THR A 244 19.91 -9.91 -24.09
CA THR A 244 19.66 -8.51 -23.72
C THR A 244 18.79 -8.38 -22.46
N GLU A 245 17.83 -9.28 -22.26
CA GLU A 245 16.96 -9.29 -21.08
C GLU A 245 17.67 -9.87 -19.86
N ARG A 246 18.55 -10.87 -20.04
CA ARG A 246 19.41 -11.39 -18.94
C ARG A 246 20.21 -10.28 -18.27
N TYR A 247 20.69 -9.32 -19.07
CA TYR A 247 21.46 -8.17 -18.58
C TYR A 247 20.67 -7.23 -17.65
N LEU A 248 19.33 -7.25 -17.75
CA LEU A 248 18.43 -6.46 -16.91
C LEU A 248 17.97 -7.20 -15.64
N LEU A 249 18.11 -8.54 -15.63
CA LEU A 249 17.66 -9.39 -14.53
C LEU A 249 18.70 -9.50 -13.41
N ALA A 250 19.96 -9.78 -13.74
CA ALA A 250 20.96 -10.05 -12.71
C ALA A 250 21.54 -8.75 -12.10
N ASN A 251 21.64 -8.71 -10.77
CA ASN A 251 22.46 -7.72 -10.10
C ASN A 251 23.94 -7.95 -10.46
N LYS A 252 24.66 -6.87 -10.82
CA LYS A 252 26.05 -6.91 -11.26
C LYS A 252 27.06 -6.84 -10.12
N ASP A 253 26.61 -6.70 -8.88
CA ASP A 253 27.50 -6.67 -7.73
C ASP A 253 28.17 -8.03 -7.55
N SER A 254 29.51 -8.07 -7.69
CA SER A 254 30.33 -9.28 -7.51
C SER A 254 30.61 -9.63 -6.04
N ARG A 255 30.22 -8.76 -5.10
CA ARG A 255 30.44 -8.93 -3.64
C ARG A 255 29.20 -9.41 -2.90
N ILE A 256 28.38 -10.23 -3.55
CA ILE A 256 27.14 -10.72 -2.97
C ILE A 256 27.43 -12.03 -2.22
N GLU A 257 27.08 -12.08 -0.92
CA GLU A 257 27.14 -13.28 -0.08
C GLU A 257 26.33 -14.43 -0.73
N SER A 258 26.75 -15.70 -0.64
CA SER A 258 25.98 -16.81 -1.21
C SER A 258 24.64 -17.05 -0.51
N LEU A 259 23.68 -17.63 -1.23
CA LEU A 259 22.33 -17.84 -0.71
C LEU A 259 22.32 -18.90 0.38
N GLU A 260 23.19 -19.90 0.27
CA GLU A 260 23.44 -20.94 1.26
C GLU A 260 23.96 -20.34 2.58
N SER A 261 24.90 -19.39 2.50
CA SER A 261 25.42 -18.69 3.67
C SER A 261 24.33 -17.86 4.34
N LEU A 262 23.56 -17.12 3.53
CA LEU A 262 22.48 -16.28 4.01
C LEU A 262 21.35 -17.09 4.66
N LEU A 263 20.98 -18.23 4.05
CA LEU A 263 20.03 -19.19 4.61
C LEU A 263 20.55 -19.76 5.93
N SER A 264 21.79 -20.23 5.97
CA SER A 264 22.42 -20.77 7.18
C SER A 264 22.48 -19.75 8.32
N ARG A 265 22.71 -18.47 8.02
CA ARG A 265 22.65 -17.38 9.00
C ARG A 265 21.22 -17.15 9.49
N THR A 266 20.24 -17.15 8.59
CA THR A 266 18.83 -16.97 8.91
C THR A 266 18.31 -18.09 9.82
N LEU A 267 18.61 -19.35 9.49
CA LEU A 267 18.23 -20.52 10.29
C LEU A 267 18.86 -20.53 11.69
N ARG A 268 20.08 -19.98 11.84
CA ARG A 268 20.72 -19.84 13.16
C ARG A 268 19.98 -18.89 14.09
N LEU A 269 19.31 -17.87 13.55
CA LEU A 269 18.52 -16.91 14.33
C LEU A 269 17.15 -17.46 14.73
N LEU A 270 16.69 -18.52 14.06
CA LEU A 270 15.43 -19.19 14.38
C LEU A 270 15.57 -20.17 15.54
N ARG A 271 16.75 -20.79 15.69
CA ARG A 271 17.10 -21.60 16.87
C ARG A 271 17.08 -20.77 18.15
#